data_AF-A0A7X8ZCL0-F1
#
_entry.id   AF-A0A7X8ZCL0-F1
#
_cell.length_a   1.000
_cell.length_b   1.000
_cell.length_c   1.000
_cell.angle_alpha   90.00
_cell.angle_beta   90.00
_cell.angle_gamma   90.00
#
_symmetry.space_group_name_H-M   'P 1'
#
loop_
_entity.id
_entity.type
_entity.pdbx_description
1 polymer ?
#
loop_
_entity_poly.entity_id
_entity_poly.type
_entity_poly.pdbx_seq_one_letter_code
_entity_poly.pdbx_strand_id
1 'polypeptide(L)'
;MNRFVPLNDSRGSGGGENVPPIVVHVPHSAIKIPDEFARNFVWTPAERTSEILQMTDLYMEELVADEMPALIFPVSRLVCDVE
;
A
#
# COMPACT_ATOMS: atom_id res chain seq x y z
N MET A 1 -5.49 0.31 -10.67
CA MET A 1 -5.03 1.71 -10.51
C MET A 1 -4.45 1.87 -9.12
N ASN A 2 -3.29 2.52 -8.99
CA ASN A 2 -2.75 2.93 -7.70
C ASN A 2 -3.73 3.87 -7.01
N ARG A 3 -3.78 3.82 -5.68
CA ARG A 3 -4.61 4.71 -4.88
C ARG A 3 -3.73 5.82 -4.32
N PHE A 4 -4.09 7.07 -4.59
CA PHE A 4 -3.53 8.23 -3.92
C PHE A 4 -4.46 8.62 -2.77
N VAL A 5 -3.93 8.72 -1.56
CA VAL A 5 -4.66 9.21 -0.38
C VAL A 5 -4.17 10.63 -0.10
N PRO A 6 -5.00 11.67 -0.25
CA PRO A 6 -4.62 13.04 0.07
C PRO A 6 -4.60 13.28 1.59
N LEU A 7 -3.81 14.23 2.05
CA LEU A 7 -3.81 14.67 3.45
C LEU A 7 -5.18 15.27 3.82
N ASN A 8 -5.69 14.91 5.00
CA ASN A 8 -6.93 15.47 5.52
C ASN A 8 -6.66 16.87 6.11
N ASP A 9 -6.79 17.91 5.29
CA ASP A 9 -6.34 19.26 5.63
C ASP A 9 -7.29 19.99 6.60
N SER A 10 -7.11 19.72 7.90
CA SER A 10 -7.75 20.46 9.00
C SER A 10 -6.82 21.54 9.60
N ARG A 11 -5.60 21.68 9.09
CA ARG A 11 -4.55 22.53 9.68
C ARG A 11 -4.23 23.67 8.71
N GLY A 12 -4.88 24.82 8.96
CA GLY A 12 -4.83 26.02 8.13
C GLY A 12 -3.42 26.46 7.68
N SER A 13 -3.42 27.12 6.53
CA SER A 13 -2.27 27.67 5.80
C SER A 13 -1.48 28.70 6.61
N GLY A 14 -0.53 28.23 7.41
CA GLY A 14 0.53 29.05 7.98
C GLY A 14 1.66 29.23 6.97
N GLY A 15 1.94 30.47 6.59
CA GLY A 15 3.08 30.83 5.74
C GLY A 15 4.40 30.35 6.35
N GLY A 16 5.04 29.39 5.70
CA GLY A 16 6.33 28.82 6.03
C GLY A 16 7.00 28.38 4.74
N GLU A 17 8.32 28.24 4.75
CA GLU A 17 9.18 27.92 3.60
C GLU A 17 8.57 26.90 2.63
N ASN A 18 8.86 27.03 1.32
CA ASN A 18 8.44 26.07 0.29
C ASN A 18 9.11 24.70 0.54
N VAL A 19 8.57 23.93 1.49
CA VAL A 19 8.94 22.54 1.72
C VAL A 19 8.42 21.75 0.53
N PRO A 20 9.27 21.00 -0.19
CA PRO A 20 8.81 20.16 -1.27
C PRO A 20 7.80 19.14 -0.72
N PRO A 21 6.71 18.84 -1.45
CA PRO A 21 5.69 17.92 -0.97
C PRO A 21 6.32 16.54 -0.72
N ILE A 22 6.19 16.04 0.51
CA ILE A 22 6.59 14.67 0.85
C ILE A 22 5.40 13.75 0.57
N VAL A 23 5.66 12.66 -0.14
CA VAL A 23 4.69 11.58 -0.40
C VAL A 23 5.28 10.28 0.15
N VAL A 24 4.48 9.53 0.91
CA VAL A 24 4.86 8.23 1.44
C VAL A 24 4.57 7.16 0.39
N HIS A 25 5.57 6.35 0.06
CA HIS A 25 5.37 5.17 -0.79
C HIS A 25 4.97 3.97 0.08
N VAL A 26 3.85 3.32 -0.26
CA VAL A 26 3.35 2.13 0.44
C VAL A 26 3.23 0.99 -0.58
N PRO A 27 4.32 0.25 -0.84
CA PRO A 27 4.40 -0.72 -1.94
C PRO A 27 3.73 -2.07 -1.61
N HIS A 28 3.67 -2.47 -0.33
CA HIS A 28 3.43 -3.87 0.06
C HIS A 28 2.27 -4.06 1.05
N SER A 29 1.35 -3.10 1.19
CA SER A 29 0.19 -3.23 2.10
C SER A 29 -0.97 -4.07 1.55
N ALA A 30 -0.99 -4.35 0.24
CA ALA A 30 -2.10 -5.03 -0.41
C ALA A 30 -1.99 -6.57 -0.31
N ILE A 31 -3.10 -7.22 0.09
CA ILE A 31 -3.24 -8.68 0.11
C ILE A 31 -3.81 -9.26 -1.20
N LYS A 32 -4.18 -8.40 -2.15
CA LYS A 32 -4.90 -8.80 -3.35
C LYS A 32 -3.99 -9.50 -4.37
N ILE A 33 -4.33 -10.74 -4.71
CA ILE A 33 -3.80 -11.44 -5.89
C ILE A 33 -4.93 -11.53 -6.92
N PRO A 34 -4.85 -10.84 -8.08
CA PRO A 34 -5.88 -10.92 -9.12
C PRO A 34 -6.06 -12.35 -9.64
N ASP A 35 -7.29 -12.71 -10.01
CA ASP A 35 -7.67 -14.08 -10.39
C ASP A 35 -6.87 -14.63 -11.58
N GLU A 36 -6.48 -13.76 -12.51
CA GLU A 36 -5.63 -14.10 -13.66
C GLU A 36 -4.24 -14.60 -13.25
N PHE A 37 -3.72 -14.18 -12.09
CA PHE A 37 -2.44 -14.64 -11.54
C PHE A 37 -2.60 -15.75 -10.51
N ALA A 38 -3.79 -15.94 -9.94
CA ALA A 38 -4.02 -16.91 -8.87
C ALA A 38 -3.67 -18.36 -9.28
N ARG A 39 -3.79 -18.70 -10.57
CA ARG A 39 -3.47 -20.02 -11.12
C ARG A 39 -1.96 -20.30 -11.24
N ASN A 40 -1.13 -19.28 -11.12
CA ASN A 40 0.33 -19.42 -11.20
C ASN A 40 0.93 -19.93 -9.88
N PHE A 41 0.12 -20.02 -8.83
CA PHE A 41 0.53 -20.50 -7.51
C PHE A 41 0.00 -21.91 -7.28
N VAL A 42 0.84 -22.79 -6.73
CA VAL A 42 0.51 -24.20 -6.44
C VAL A 42 0.07 -24.42 -4.98
N TRP A 43 -0.28 -23.36 -4.28
CA TRP A 43 -0.61 -23.39 -2.86
C TRP A 43 -2.00 -23.96 -2.57
N THR A 44 -2.11 -24.66 -1.46
CA THR A 44 -3.39 -24.86 -0.78
C THR A 44 -3.96 -23.50 -0.30
N PRO A 45 -5.26 -23.41 -0.01
CA PRO A 45 -5.85 -22.19 0.54
C PRO A 45 -5.18 -21.71 1.85
N ALA A 46 -4.74 -22.63 2.70
CA ALA A 46 -4.06 -22.33 3.94
C ALA A 46 -2.65 -21.76 3.71
N GLU A 47 -1.87 -22.39 2.84
CA GLU A 47 -0.54 -21.90 2.44
C GLU A 47 -0.63 -20.52 1.79
N ARG A 48 -1.61 -20.32 0.89
CA ARG A 48 -1.84 -19.02 0.24
C ARG A 48 -2.11 -17.92 1.25
N THR A 49 -2.95 -18.19 2.24
CA THR A 49 -3.28 -17.21 3.29
C THR A 49 -2.06 -16.91 4.14
N SER A 50 -1.32 -17.95 4.55
CA SER A 50 -0.10 -17.83 5.35
C SER A 50 0.97 -17.00 4.65
N GLU A 51 1.19 -17.27 3.35
CA GLU A 51 2.19 -16.56 2.54
C GLU A 51 1.81 -15.09 2.35
N ILE A 52 0.55 -14.81 2.00
CA ILE A 52 0.06 -13.43 1.84
C ILE A 52 0.27 -12.65 3.14
N LEU A 53 -0.08 -13.21 4.30
CA LEU A 53 0.06 -12.50 5.58
C LEU A 53 1.52 -12.27 5.97
N GLN A 54 2.42 -13.21 5.70
CA GLN A 54 3.85 -13.07 5.99
C GLN A 54 4.55 -12.06 5.07
N MET A 55 4.06 -11.92 3.85
CA MET A 55 4.65 -11.07 2.82
C MET A 55 3.95 -9.72 2.64
N THR A 56 3.02 -9.36 3.53
CA THR A 56 2.32 -8.08 3.50
C THR A 56 2.75 -7.21 4.66
N ASP A 57 3.05 -5.94 4.37
CA ASP A 57 3.26 -4.92 5.38
C ASP A 57 1.90 -4.47 5.92
N LEU A 58 1.33 -5.31 6.78
CA LEU A 58 -0.03 -5.15 7.29
C LEU A 58 -0.20 -3.80 7.99
N TYR A 59 -1.35 -3.18 7.75
CA TYR A 59 -1.78 -1.91 8.37
C TYR A 59 -0.95 -0.66 8.00
N MET A 60 -0.03 -0.76 7.02
CA MET A 60 0.76 0.39 6.61
C MET A 60 -0.07 1.51 5.97
N GLU A 61 -1.16 1.17 5.25
CA GLU A 61 -2.07 2.20 4.70
C GLU A 61 -2.69 3.01 5.84
N GLU A 62 -3.24 2.35 6.86
CA GLU A 62 -3.86 2.98 8.01
C GLU A 62 -2.86 3.74 8.88
N LEU A 63 -1.64 3.23 9.03
CA LEU A 63 -0.59 3.88 9.81
C LEU A 63 -0.20 5.25 9.24
N VAL A 64 -0.28 5.43 7.92
CA VAL A 64 0.22 6.65 7.25
C VAL A 64 -0.88 7.57 6.73
N ALA A 65 -2.09 7.06 6.48
CA ALA A 65 -3.18 7.78 5.81
C ALA A 65 -3.60 9.09 6.51
N ASP A 66 -3.43 9.18 7.83
CA ASP A 66 -3.81 10.36 8.61
C ASP A 66 -2.70 11.42 8.72
N GLU A 67 -1.45 11.05 8.45
CA GLU A 67 -0.29 11.91 8.68
C GLU A 67 0.27 12.51 7.39
N MET A 68 0.23 11.77 6.28
CA MET A 68 0.88 12.16 5.03
C MET A 68 0.14 11.66 3.79
N PRO A 69 0.26 12.36 2.65
CA PRO A 69 -0.17 11.81 1.38
C PRO A 69 0.56 10.51 1.06
N ALA A 70 -0.17 9.49 0.61
CA ALA A 70 0.39 8.17 0.33
C ALA A 70 0.10 7.70 -1.10
N LEU A 71 1.10 7.07 -1.72
CA LEU A 71 0.98 6.32 -2.96
C LEU A 71 0.95 4.82 -2.62
N ILE A 72 -0.22 4.20 -2.78
CA ILE A 72 -0.47 2.83 -2.37
C ILE A 72 -0.60 1.93 -3.59
N PHE A 73 0.16 0.82 -3.59
CA PHE A 73 0.08 -0.18 -4.64
C PHE A 73 -1.08 -1.16 -4.39
N PRO A 74 -1.90 -1.50 -5.41
CA PRO A 74 -3.20 -2.18 -5.19
C PRO A 74 -3.13 -3.71 -5.21
N VAL A 75 -1.95 -4.29 -5.40
CA VAL A 75 -1.74 -5.73 -5.61
C VAL A 75 -0.61 -6.22 -4.72
N SER A 76 -0.72 -7.46 -4.23
CA SER A 76 0.30 -8.08 -3.39
C SER A 76 1.64 -8.20 -4.10
N ARG A 77 2.73 -8.00 -3.34
CA ARG A 77 4.12 -8.17 -3.81
C ARG A 77 4.40 -9.57 -4.38
N LEU A 78 3.60 -10.56 -3.99
CA LEU A 78 3.69 -11.92 -4.52
C LEU A 78 3.35 -12.01 -6.02
N VAL A 79 2.60 -11.04 -6.56
CA VAL A 79 2.34 -10.93 -8.00
C VAL A 79 3.41 -10.10 -8.70
N CYS A 80 3.76 -8.94 -8.12
CA CYS A 80 4.81 -8.06 -8.58
C CYS A 80 5.37 -7.29 -7.40
N ASP A 81 6.66 -7.44 -7.15
CA ASP A 81 7.38 -6.53 -6.25
C ASP A 81 7.70 -5.23 -7.00
N VAL A 82 7.41 -4.08 -6.38
CA VAL A 82 7.54 -2.74 -6.98
C VAL A 82 8.61 -1.89 -6.30
N GLU A 83 9.32 -2.46 -5.33
CA GLU A 83 10.58 -1.92 -4.78
C GLU A 83 11.77 -2.44 -5.59
#